data_AF-A0A257IQW0-F1
#
_entry.id   AF-A0A257IQW0-F1
#
_cell.length_a   1.000
_cell.length_b   1.000
_cell.length_c   1.000
_cell.angle_alpha   90.00
_cell.angle_beta   90.00
_cell.angle_gamma   90.00
#
_symmetry.space_group_name_H-M   'P 1'
#
loop_
_entity.id
_entity.type
_entity.pdbx_description
1 polymer ?
#
loop_
_entity_poly.entity_id
_entity_poly.type
_entity_poly.pdbx_seq_one_letter_code
_entity_poly.pdbx_strand_id
1 'polypeptide(L)'
;MLVYNIGAFQPHGFYFWTGAAWSSLGVAISSLSASSPLSISSNTIKINAGTAIGQLITWDGNNWVNTNPKSPTSVSNIQPYLALNYCIALQGVFPSRDGYDPFIGEISLYAFNFAPKGWAMCNGQLLPINQNQALFSLLGTYFGGNGQTSFALPDLRGRTAINAGQGPGLSNYSHGQSGGLESNSISDKY
;
A
#
# COMPACT_ATOMS: atom_id res chain seq x y z
N MET A 1 34.76 43.64 -10.12
CA MET A 1 34.46 43.24 -11.51
C MET A 1 35.40 42.11 -11.88
N LEU A 2 34.88 40.88 -12.01
CA LEU A 2 35.69 39.72 -12.45
C LEU A 2 35.67 39.72 -13.99
N VAL A 3 36.85 39.61 -14.60
CA VAL A 3 37.00 39.58 -16.05
C VAL A 3 37.68 38.28 -16.43
N TYR A 4 37.08 37.52 -17.36
CA TYR A 4 37.70 36.34 -17.95
C TYR A 4 38.53 36.78 -19.15
N ASN A 5 39.83 36.54 -19.12
CA ASN A 5 40.75 36.95 -20.18
C ASN A 5 41.09 35.76 -21.08
N ILE A 6 40.96 35.95 -22.40
CA ILE A 6 41.29 34.94 -23.43
C ILE A 6 42.54 35.31 -24.26
N GLY A 7 43.31 36.32 -23.86
CA GLY A 7 44.50 36.79 -24.57
C GLY A 7 45.71 35.86 -24.46
N ALA A 8 46.48 35.75 -25.54
CA ALA A 8 47.54 34.77 -25.79
C ALA A 8 48.80 34.80 -24.88
N PHE A 9 48.84 35.65 -23.85
CA PHE A 9 50.06 35.86 -23.03
C PHE A 9 49.86 35.66 -21.51
N GLN A 10 48.71 35.16 -21.06
CA GLN A 10 48.49 34.76 -19.66
C GLN A 10 47.71 33.43 -19.61
N PRO A 11 47.97 32.54 -18.64
CA PRO A 11 47.20 31.29 -18.52
C PRO A 11 45.70 31.61 -18.37
N HIS A 12 44.86 30.85 -19.07
CA HIS A 12 43.40 31.01 -19.01
C HIS A 12 42.91 30.88 -17.56
N GLY A 13 42.29 31.93 -17.03
CA GLY A 13 41.90 31.97 -15.63
C GLY A 13 41.07 33.19 -15.27
N PHE A 14 40.50 33.16 -14.06
CA PHE A 14 39.77 34.29 -13.49
C PHE A 14 40.72 35.16 -12.68
N TYR A 15 40.72 36.46 -13.00
CA TYR A 15 41.59 37.45 -12.39
C TYR A 15 40.77 38.53 -11.70
N PHE A 16 41.33 39.08 -10.63
CA PHE A 16 40.80 40.26 -9.95
C PHE A 16 41.85 41.36 -9.90
N TRP A 17 41.39 42.60 -9.91
CA TRP A 17 42.25 43.78 -9.81
C TRP A 17 42.52 44.10 -8.34
N THR A 18 43.79 44.15 -7.94
CA THR A 18 44.18 44.48 -6.56
C THR A 18 44.36 45.97 -6.30
N GLY A 19 44.18 46.81 -7.33
CA GLY A 19 44.53 48.24 -7.29
C GLY A 19 45.85 48.56 -7.99
N ALA A 20 46.79 47.60 -8.06
CA ALA A 20 48.11 47.78 -8.66
C ALA A 20 48.40 46.81 -9.82
N ALA A 21 47.85 45.59 -9.78
CA ALA A 21 48.01 44.59 -10.82
C ALA A 21 46.81 43.63 -10.87
N TRP A 22 46.69 42.88 -11.96
CA TRP A 22 45.80 41.72 -12.03
C TRP A 22 46.46 40.55 -11.30
N SER A 23 45.75 39.96 -10.33
CA SER A 23 46.19 38.78 -9.59
C SER A 23 45.30 37.59 -9.92
N SER A 24 45.89 36.39 -10.05
CA SER A 24 45.14 35.15 -10.26
C SER A 24 44.54 34.67 -8.95
N LEU A 25 43.31 34.18 -9.00
CA LEU A 25 42.76 33.37 -7.91
C LEU A 25 43.43 32.00 -8.01
N GLY A 26 44.60 31.86 -7.39
CA GLY A 26 45.46 30.66 -7.44
C GLY A 26 44.88 29.40 -6.78
N VAL A 27 43.56 29.27 -6.68
CA VAL A 27 42.87 28.13 -6.09
C VAL A 27 41.68 27.78 -6.98
N ALA A 28 41.63 26.52 -7.42
CA ALA A 28 40.40 25.94 -7.95
C ALA A 28 39.37 25.89 -6.80
N ILE A 29 38.53 26.92 -6.72
CA ILE A 29 37.44 27.01 -5.74
C ILE A 29 36.43 25.90 -6.00
N SER A 30 36.47 24.84 -5.18
CA SER A 30 35.58 23.67 -5.32
C SER A 30 34.21 23.86 -4.67
N SER A 31 33.98 24.90 -3.85
CA SER A 31 32.64 25.25 -3.38
C SER A 31 32.53 26.66 -2.79
N LEU A 32 31.44 27.36 -3.11
CA LEU A 32 31.01 28.64 -2.51
C LEU A 32 29.73 28.39 -1.70
N SER A 33 29.78 28.58 -0.37
CA SER A 33 28.62 28.49 0.53
C SER A 33 28.05 29.87 0.83
N ALA A 34 26.74 30.07 0.63
CA ALA A 34 26.04 31.33 0.93
C ALA A 34 25.30 31.24 2.28
N SER A 35 25.26 32.33 3.02
CA SER A 35 24.64 32.49 4.34
C SER A 35 23.17 32.96 4.31
N SER A 36 22.52 32.95 3.14
CA SER A 36 21.09 33.29 2.95
C SER A 36 20.52 32.58 1.70
N PRO A 37 19.18 32.34 1.63
CA PRO A 37 18.59 31.38 0.70
C PRO A 37 18.74 31.76 -0.78
N LEU A 38 18.88 30.72 -1.61
CA LEU A 38 19.36 30.71 -2.99
C LEU A 38 18.56 31.61 -3.96
N SER A 39 19.20 32.63 -4.54
CA SER A 39 18.69 33.33 -5.72
C SER A 39 19.30 32.73 -7.00
N ILE A 40 18.45 32.29 -7.95
CA ILE A 40 18.87 31.77 -9.26
C ILE A 40 19.28 32.95 -10.16
N SER A 41 20.54 33.01 -10.57
CA SER A 41 21.03 34.09 -11.46
C SER A 41 21.83 33.64 -12.69
N SER A 42 22.02 32.34 -12.93
CA SER A 42 22.62 31.82 -14.17
C SER A 42 22.36 30.33 -14.31
N ASN A 43 21.26 29.95 -14.95
CA ASN A 43 20.90 28.65 -15.57
C ASN A 43 21.38 27.30 -15.00
N THR A 44 21.88 27.22 -13.76
CA THR A 44 22.42 25.99 -13.18
C THR A 44 21.84 25.75 -11.79
N ILE A 45 21.03 24.70 -11.70
CA ILE A 45 20.49 24.17 -10.45
C ILE A 45 21.61 23.37 -9.77
N LYS A 46 21.99 23.74 -8.54
CA LYS A 46 22.95 22.95 -7.75
C LYS A 46 22.25 21.69 -7.24
N ILE A 47 22.75 20.53 -7.65
CA ILE A 47 22.30 19.21 -7.19
C ILE A 47 23.25 18.73 -6.08
N ASN A 48 22.75 18.03 -5.06
CA ASN A 48 23.59 17.55 -3.96
C ASN A 48 24.76 16.69 -4.49
N ALA A 49 25.92 16.81 -3.84
CA ALA A 49 27.08 15.98 -4.14
C ALA A 49 26.69 14.48 -4.07
N GLY A 50 27.02 13.71 -5.11
CA GLY A 50 26.62 12.30 -5.22
C GLY A 50 25.39 12.02 -6.09
N THR A 51 24.79 13.04 -6.72
CA THR A 51 23.68 12.86 -7.68
C THR A 51 24.19 12.50 -9.07
N ALA A 52 23.88 11.29 -9.54
CA ALA A 52 24.24 10.84 -10.89
C ALA A 52 23.28 11.42 -11.95
N ILE A 53 23.78 11.58 -13.18
CA ILE A 53 22.95 11.97 -14.34
C ILE A 53 21.79 10.97 -14.51
N GLY A 54 20.55 11.47 -14.58
CA GLY A 54 19.34 10.65 -14.72
C GLY A 54 18.67 10.22 -13.40
N GLN A 55 19.19 10.60 -12.23
CA GLN A 55 18.49 10.42 -10.96
C GLN A 55 17.43 11.51 -10.73
N LEU A 56 16.29 11.12 -10.16
CA LEU A 56 15.24 12.03 -9.75
C LEU A 56 15.68 12.79 -8.49
N ILE A 57 15.51 14.10 -8.48
CA ILE A 57 15.74 14.97 -7.32
C ILE A 57 14.38 15.26 -6.70
N THR A 58 14.21 14.98 -5.41
CA THR A 58 12.94 15.15 -4.68
C THR A 58 13.04 16.30 -3.67
N TRP A 59 11.95 17.02 -3.43
CA TRP A 59 11.89 18.09 -2.43
C TRP A 59 11.58 17.50 -1.05
N ASP A 60 12.45 17.69 -0.07
CA ASP A 60 12.29 17.12 1.29
C ASP A 60 11.49 18.01 2.26
N GLY A 61 10.96 19.15 1.80
CA GLY A 61 10.29 20.16 2.62
C GLY A 61 11.13 21.42 2.86
N ASN A 62 12.46 21.33 2.71
CA ASN A 62 13.38 22.44 2.97
C ASN A 62 14.45 22.60 1.87
N ASN A 63 14.86 21.51 1.21
CA ASN A 63 15.87 21.48 0.16
C ASN A 63 15.50 20.50 -0.96
N TRP A 64 16.04 20.74 -2.16
CA TRP A 64 15.99 19.79 -3.27
C TRP A 64 17.13 18.78 -3.10
N VAL A 65 16.81 17.53 -2.78
CA VAL A 65 17.80 16.50 -2.42
C VAL A 65 17.69 15.27 -3.31
N ASN A 66 18.82 14.60 -3.57
CA ASN A 66 18.84 13.28 -4.20
C ASN A 66 18.57 12.19 -3.16
N THR A 67 17.36 12.21 -2.63
CA THR A 67 16.79 11.02 -2.02
C THR A 67 16.09 10.23 -3.11
N ASN A 68 16.38 8.93 -3.20
CA ASN A 68 15.50 8.01 -3.93
C ASN A 68 14.06 8.36 -3.51
N PRO A 69 13.11 8.54 -4.45
CA PRO A 69 11.75 8.89 -4.10
C PRO A 69 11.31 7.95 -2.99
N LYS A 70 10.90 8.54 -1.85
CA LYS A 70 10.60 7.79 -0.63
C LYS A 70 9.68 6.66 -1.02
N SER A 71 10.19 5.42 -0.89
CA SER A 71 9.41 4.25 -1.27
C SER A 71 8.08 4.36 -0.52
N PRO A 72 6.94 4.18 -1.20
CA PRO A 72 5.64 4.45 -0.60
C PRO A 72 5.57 3.78 0.77
N THR A 73 5.43 4.57 1.82
CA THR A 73 5.31 3.99 3.16
C THR A 73 3.93 3.34 3.21
N SER A 74 3.89 2.02 3.39
CA SER A 74 2.63 1.31 3.58
C SER A 74 1.99 1.81 4.88
N VAL A 75 0.79 2.35 4.77
CA VAL A 75 -0.01 2.70 5.94
C VAL A 75 -1.03 1.58 6.12
N SER A 76 -1.14 1.08 7.36
CA SER A 76 -2.18 0.12 7.71
C SER A 76 -3.53 0.78 7.54
N ASN A 77 -4.41 0.16 6.74
CA ASN A 77 -5.78 0.63 6.53
C ASN A 77 -6.77 -0.10 7.44
N ILE A 78 -6.27 -0.81 8.45
CA ILE A 78 -7.10 -1.64 9.31
C ILE A 78 -7.58 -0.78 10.48
N GLN A 79 -8.90 -0.58 10.57
CA GLN A 79 -9.54 0.06 11.72
C GLN A 79 -9.29 -0.76 13.00
N PRO A 80 -9.30 -0.16 14.20
CA PRO A 80 -9.20 -0.92 15.44
C PRO A 80 -10.26 -2.02 15.48
N TYR A 81 -9.84 -3.28 15.65
CA TYR A 81 -10.71 -4.44 15.56
C TYR A 81 -10.45 -5.42 16.70
N LEU A 82 -11.49 -6.17 17.06
CA LEU A 82 -11.38 -7.36 17.88
C LEU A 82 -11.62 -8.58 17.00
N ALA A 83 -10.63 -9.47 16.92
CA ALA A 83 -10.76 -10.69 16.13
C ALA A 83 -11.69 -11.69 16.84
N LEU A 84 -12.80 -12.01 16.18
CA LEU A 84 -13.70 -13.10 16.55
C LEU A 84 -13.70 -14.15 15.44
N ASN A 85 -14.03 -15.39 15.78
CA ASN A 85 -14.12 -16.46 14.81
C ASN A 85 -15.53 -16.51 14.21
N TYR A 86 -15.61 -16.57 12.89
CA TYR A 86 -16.85 -16.87 12.20
C TYR A 86 -17.02 -18.38 12.11
N CYS A 87 -18.19 -18.88 12.52
CA CYS A 87 -18.58 -20.25 12.27
C CYS A 87 -19.90 -20.30 11.52
N ILE A 88 -20.05 -21.34 10.69
CA ILE A 88 -21.25 -21.64 9.93
C ILE A 88 -21.90 -22.93 10.43
N ALA A 89 -23.22 -22.93 10.55
CA ALA A 89 -23.98 -24.11 10.95
C ALA A 89 -24.00 -25.15 9.81
N LEU A 90 -23.43 -26.33 10.08
CA LEU A 90 -23.43 -27.49 9.19
C LEU A 90 -24.75 -28.28 9.25
N GLN A 91 -25.42 -28.20 10.39
CA GLN A 91 -26.68 -28.89 10.66
C GLN A 91 -27.65 -27.87 11.26
N GLY A 92 -28.92 -27.98 10.89
CA GLY A 92 -29.98 -27.07 11.30
C GLY A 92 -31.29 -27.50 10.68
N VAL A 93 -32.41 -27.19 11.33
CA VAL A 93 -33.74 -27.58 10.84
C VAL A 93 -34.33 -26.38 10.10
N PHE A 94 -34.55 -26.51 8.80
CA PHE A 94 -35.31 -25.53 8.04
C PHE A 94 -36.69 -26.11 7.68
N PRO A 95 -37.80 -25.43 8.04
CA PRO A 95 -37.90 -24.28 8.95
C PRO A 95 -37.68 -24.66 10.43
N SER A 96 -37.20 -23.72 11.25
CA SER A 96 -37.00 -23.93 12.68
C SER A 96 -38.34 -24.25 13.34
N ARG A 97 -38.44 -25.44 13.95
CA ARG A 97 -39.70 -25.91 14.54
C ARG A 97 -39.97 -25.23 15.89
N ASP A 98 -38.91 -24.91 16.63
CA ASP A 98 -38.97 -24.46 18.02
C ASP A 98 -38.16 -23.17 18.31
N GLY A 99 -37.59 -22.52 17.29
CA GLY A 99 -36.94 -21.20 17.40
C GLY A 99 -35.55 -21.17 18.04
N TYR A 100 -35.05 -22.29 18.57
CA TYR A 100 -33.70 -22.41 19.17
C TYR A 100 -32.68 -23.11 18.28
N ASP A 101 -33.13 -23.88 17.29
CA ASP A 101 -32.22 -24.55 16.37
C ASP A 101 -31.70 -23.56 15.32
N PRO A 102 -30.37 -23.48 15.10
CA PRO A 102 -29.80 -22.61 14.08
C PRO A 102 -30.26 -23.06 12.70
N PHE A 103 -30.34 -22.10 11.78
CA PHE A 103 -30.61 -22.44 10.37
C PHE A 103 -29.35 -23.03 9.75
N ILE A 104 -29.52 -24.04 8.89
CA ILE A 104 -28.39 -24.57 8.14
C ILE A 104 -27.81 -23.46 7.24
N GLY A 105 -26.50 -23.26 7.30
CA GLY A 105 -25.83 -22.15 6.62
C GLY A 105 -25.83 -20.82 7.37
N GLU A 106 -26.40 -20.74 8.57
CA GLU A 106 -26.31 -19.55 9.43
C GLU A 106 -24.86 -19.29 9.84
N ILE A 107 -24.43 -18.02 9.76
CA ILE A 107 -23.10 -17.58 10.20
C ILE A 107 -23.24 -16.83 11.53
N SER A 108 -22.52 -17.29 12.55
CA SER A 108 -22.46 -16.65 13.85
C SER A 108 -21.02 -16.39 14.28
N LEU A 109 -20.85 -15.34 15.10
CA LEU A 109 -19.56 -14.99 15.69
C LEU A 109 -19.35 -15.73 17.01
N TYR A 110 -18.17 -16.30 17.17
CA TYR A 110 -17.75 -17.01 18.37
C TYR A 110 -16.45 -16.41 18.92
N ALA A 111 -16.40 -16.22 20.24
CA ALA A 111 -15.24 -15.69 20.94
C ALA A 111 -14.14 -16.73 21.21
N PHE A 112 -14.42 -18.01 20.99
CA PHE A 112 -13.48 -19.12 21.22
C PHE A 112 -12.89 -19.67 19.92
N ASN A 113 -11.76 -20.35 20.03
CA ASN A 113 -10.95 -20.84 18.89
C ASN A 113 -11.28 -22.27 18.46
N PHE A 114 -12.52 -22.72 18.63
CA PHE A 114 -12.94 -24.05 18.17
C PHE A 114 -14.36 -23.97 17.60
N ALA A 115 -14.67 -24.79 16.59
CA ALA A 115 -16.03 -24.91 16.10
C ALA A 115 -16.81 -25.90 17.00
N PRO A 116 -17.96 -25.53 17.56
CA PRO A 116 -18.78 -26.44 18.34
C PRO A 116 -19.41 -27.52 17.45
N LYS A 117 -19.94 -28.59 18.04
CA LYS A 117 -20.55 -29.69 17.27
C LYS A 117 -21.70 -29.16 16.41
N GLY A 118 -21.68 -29.51 15.12
CA GLY A 118 -22.67 -29.01 14.16
C GLY A 118 -22.32 -27.67 13.52
N TRP A 119 -21.16 -27.12 13.83
CA TRP A 119 -20.63 -25.90 13.24
C TRP A 119 -19.25 -26.16 12.64
N ALA A 120 -18.88 -25.34 11.68
CA ALA A 120 -17.54 -25.32 11.10
C ALA A 120 -17.01 -23.89 11.05
N MET A 121 -15.69 -23.73 11.19
CA MET A 121 -15.06 -22.42 11.03
C MET A 121 -15.12 -21.95 9.58
N CYS A 122 -15.41 -20.66 9.37
CA CYS A 122 -15.36 -20.00 8.06
C CYS A 122 -13.92 -19.63 7.69
N ASN A 123 -13.08 -20.65 7.48
CA ASN A 123 -11.66 -20.54 7.16
C ASN A 123 -11.31 -21.02 5.74
N GLY A 124 -12.29 -21.20 4.86
CA GLY A 124 -12.06 -21.72 3.50
C GLY A 124 -11.89 -23.24 3.40
N GLN A 125 -12.16 -24.02 4.47
CA GLN A 125 -11.99 -25.47 4.44
C GLN A 125 -12.89 -26.16 3.40
N LEU A 126 -12.37 -27.22 2.77
CA LEU A 126 -13.11 -28.08 1.86
C LEU A 126 -13.87 -29.15 2.66
N LEU A 127 -15.17 -29.22 2.45
CA LEU A 127 -16.05 -30.22 3.03
C LEU A 127 -16.60 -31.18 1.96
N PRO A 128 -16.81 -32.46 2.30
CA PRO A 128 -17.37 -33.41 1.36
C PRO A 128 -18.89 -33.20 1.22
N ILE A 129 -19.37 -33.21 -0.03
CA ILE A 129 -20.78 -32.97 -0.36
C ILE A 129 -21.67 -34.11 0.16
N ASN A 130 -21.17 -35.35 0.14
CA ASN A 130 -21.93 -36.53 0.53
C ASN A 130 -22.48 -36.46 1.97
N GLN A 131 -21.79 -35.78 2.88
CA GLN A 131 -22.18 -35.62 4.29
C GLN A 131 -22.93 -34.32 4.56
N ASN A 132 -22.88 -33.35 3.64
CA ASN A 132 -23.38 -31.99 3.83
C ASN A 132 -24.25 -31.53 2.65
N GLN A 133 -25.09 -32.41 2.12
CA GLN A 133 -25.88 -32.13 0.92
C GLN A 133 -26.80 -30.91 1.06
N ALA A 134 -27.42 -30.75 2.24
CA ALA A 134 -28.31 -29.63 2.51
C ALA A 134 -27.56 -28.28 2.53
N LEU A 135 -26.37 -28.24 3.13
CA LEU A 135 -25.52 -27.05 3.14
C LEU A 135 -24.99 -26.72 1.73
N PHE A 136 -24.57 -27.76 0.98
CA PHE A 136 -24.13 -27.59 -0.41
C PHE A 136 -25.24 -27.05 -1.31
N SER A 137 -26.50 -27.45 -1.10
CA SER A 137 -27.64 -26.92 -1.86
C SER A 137 -27.86 -25.42 -1.65
N LEU A 138 -27.38 -24.84 -0.54
CA LEU A 138 -27.49 -23.41 -0.26
C LEU A 138 -26.25 -22.62 -0.72
N LEU A 139 -25.05 -23.13 -0.42
CA LEU A 139 -23.79 -22.44 -0.74
C LEU A 139 -23.26 -22.70 -2.15
N GLY A 140 -23.63 -23.83 -2.76
CA GLY A 140 -23.05 -24.29 -4.02
C GLY A 140 -21.52 -24.35 -3.97
N THR A 141 -20.89 -23.85 -5.03
CA THR A 141 -19.43 -23.75 -5.18
C THR A 141 -18.92 -22.31 -5.14
N TYR A 142 -19.71 -21.35 -4.64
CA TYR A 142 -19.36 -19.93 -4.66
C TYR A 142 -18.03 -19.61 -3.95
N PHE A 143 -17.63 -20.44 -2.99
CA PHE A 143 -16.40 -20.27 -2.22
C PHE A 143 -15.29 -21.25 -2.63
N GLY A 144 -15.53 -22.12 -3.63
CA GLY A 144 -14.58 -23.12 -4.13
C GLY A 144 -15.07 -24.57 -4.02
N GLY A 145 -14.17 -25.51 -4.30
CA GLY A 145 -14.46 -26.94 -4.42
C GLY A 145 -14.79 -27.35 -5.86
N ASN A 146 -14.97 -28.66 -6.08
CA ASN A 146 -15.21 -29.21 -7.41
C ASN A 146 -16.69 -29.36 -7.77
N GLY A 147 -17.60 -29.09 -6.81
CA GLY A 147 -19.05 -29.15 -7.03
C GLY A 147 -19.61 -30.56 -7.28
N GLN A 148 -18.78 -31.59 -7.19
CA GLN A 148 -19.16 -32.99 -7.41
C GLN A 148 -18.93 -33.83 -6.15
N THR A 149 -17.75 -33.72 -5.53
CA THR A 149 -17.41 -34.43 -4.30
C THR A 149 -17.12 -33.51 -3.13
N SER A 150 -16.70 -32.26 -3.39
CA SER A 150 -16.35 -31.28 -2.38
C SER A 150 -16.83 -29.87 -2.71
N PHE A 151 -17.08 -29.10 -1.65
CA PHE A 151 -17.36 -27.67 -1.70
C PHE A 151 -16.55 -26.97 -0.60
N ALA A 152 -16.23 -25.70 -0.79
CA ALA A 152 -15.51 -24.92 0.21
C ALA A 152 -16.46 -24.05 1.04
N LEU A 153 -16.08 -23.82 2.29
CA LEU A 153 -16.72 -22.81 3.14
C LEU A 153 -16.19 -21.40 2.82
N PRO A 154 -16.91 -20.33 3.22
CA PRO A 154 -16.37 -18.98 3.15
C PRO A 154 -15.06 -18.83 3.92
N ASP A 155 -14.11 -18.07 3.38
CA ASP A 155 -12.89 -17.66 4.10
C ASP A 155 -13.05 -16.22 4.62
N LEU A 156 -13.33 -16.10 5.91
CA LEU A 156 -13.53 -14.81 6.59
C LEU A 156 -12.32 -14.41 7.45
N ARG A 157 -11.17 -15.07 7.29
CA ARG A 157 -9.95 -14.71 8.02
C ARG A 157 -9.42 -13.38 7.51
N GLY A 158 -9.26 -12.40 8.40
CA GLY A 158 -8.82 -11.04 8.06
C GLY A 158 -9.84 -10.24 7.23
N ARG A 159 -11.10 -10.71 7.14
CA ARG A 159 -12.13 -10.13 6.28
C ARG A 159 -13.42 -9.91 7.05
N THR A 160 -14.08 -8.79 6.80
CA THR A 160 -15.43 -8.52 7.29
C THR A 160 -16.43 -8.93 6.23
N ALA A 161 -17.48 -9.64 6.61
CA ALA A 161 -18.57 -9.96 5.72
C ALA A 161 -19.29 -8.66 5.29
N ILE A 162 -19.53 -8.53 3.98
CA ILE A 162 -20.33 -7.46 3.38
C ILE A 162 -21.51 -8.07 2.65
N ASN A 163 -22.62 -7.34 2.54
CA ASN A 163 -23.78 -7.82 1.80
C ASN A 163 -23.46 -7.86 0.30
N ALA A 164 -23.90 -8.93 -0.38
CA ALA A 164 -23.75 -9.07 -1.82
C ALA A 164 -24.76 -8.18 -2.57
N GLY A 165 -24.42 -7.87 -3.82
CA GLY A 165 -25.21 -7.02 -4.71
C GLY A 165 -24.68 -5.59 -4.80
N GLN A 166 -25.48 -4.75 -5.45
CA GLN A 166 -25.17 -3.34 -5.69
C GLN A 166 -26.08 -2.46 -4.85
N GLY A 167 -25.51 -1.72 -3.90
CA GLY A 167 -26.21 -0.59 -3.27
C GLY A 167 -26.26 0.62 -4.21
N PRO A 168 -27.24 1.54 -4.07
CA PRO A 168 -27.28 2.76 -4.88
C PRO A 168 -25.96 3.54 -4.78
N GLY A 169 -25.28 3.75 -5.91
CA GLY A 169 -23.99 4.46 -5.97
C GLY A 169 -22.77 3.67 -5.47
N LEU A 170 -22.92 2.39 -5.14
CA LEU A 170 -21.83 1.52 -4.69
C LEU A 170 -21.37 0.57 -5.80
N SER A 171 -20.18 0.00 -5.62
CA SER A 171 -19.69 -1.10 -6.45
C SER A 171 -20.57 -2.34 -6.28
N ASN A 172 -20.69 -3.13 -7.35
CA ASN A 172 -21.38 -4.40 -7.29
C ASN A 172 -20.48 -5.47 -6.63
N TYR A 173 -20.98 -6.15 -5.60
CA TYR A 173 -20.27 -7.25 -4.93
C TYR A 173 -20.90 -8.58 -5.28
N SER A 174 -20.19 -9.44 -6.02
CA SER A 174 -20.68 -10.80 -6.30
C SER A 174 -20.64 -11.67 -5.05
N HIS A 175 -21.55 -12.65 -4.96
CA HIS A 175 -21.47 -13.68 -3.91
C HIS A 175 -20.14 -14.43 -4.01
N GLY A 176 -19.47 -14.62 -2.87
CA GLY A 176 -18.13 -15.25 -2.80
C GLY A 176 -16.97 -14.35 -3.25
N GLN A 177 -17.22 -13.11 -3.66
CA GLN A 177 -16.15 -12.20 -4.04
C GLN A 177 -15.34 -11.78 -2.83
N SER A 178 -14.06 -12.10 -2.85
CA SER A 178 -13.09 -11.67 -1.87
C SER A 178 -12.43 -10.36 -2.35
N GLY A 179 -12.40 -9.30 -1.55
CA GLY A 179 -11.82 -8.01 -1.90
C GLY A 179 -11.25 -7.25 -0.70
N GLY A 180 -10.59 -6.13 -0.96
CA GLY A 180 -9.90 -5.30 0.03
C GLY A 180 -8.38 -5.46 0.02
N LEU A 181 -7.67 -4.43 0.45
CA LEU A 181 -6.22 -4.42 0.68
C LEU A 181 -5.97 -4.09 2.16
N GLU A 182 -5.10 -4.86 2.82
CA GLU A 182 -4.74 -4.65 4.24
C GLU A 182 -3.84 -3.42 4.44
N SER A 183 -3.07 -3.06 3.41
CA SER A 183 -2.19 -1.89 3.40
C SER A 183 -2.35 -1.10 2.11
N ASN A 184 -2.52 0.22 2.24
CA ASN A 184 -2.46 1.14 1.12
C ASN A 184 -1.10 1.83 1.11
N SER A 185 -0.45 1.84 -0.04
CA SER A 185 0.79 2.60 -0.24
C SER A 185 0.44 4.05 -0.54
N ILE A 186 0.80 4.97 0.36
CA ILE A 186 0.73 6.40 0.07
C ILE A 186 2.10 6.78 -0.49
N SER A 187 2.15 7.07 -1.79
CA SER A 187 3.25 7.83 -2.35
C SER A 187 2.95 9.30 -2.10
N ASP A 188 3.74 9.96 -1.25
CA ASP A 188 3.70 11.41 -1.13
C ASP A 188 3.89 11.99 -2.54
N LYS A 189 2.87 12.66 -3.08
CA LYS A 189 2.97 13.35 -4.37
C LYS A 189 3.78 14.62 -4.18
N TYR A 190 5.10 14.49 -4.03
CA TYR A 190 6.03 15.61 -4.18
C TYR A 190 7.31 15.12 -4.86
#